data_AF-A0A2E5U9X4-F1
#
_entry.id   AF-A0A2E5U9X4-F1
#
_cell.length_a   1.000
_cell.length_b   1.000
_cell.length_c   1.000
_cell.angle_alpha   90.00
_cell.angle_beta   90.00
_cell.angle_gamma   90.00
#
_symmetry.space_group_name_H-M   'P 1'
#
loop_
_entity.id
_entity.type
_entity.pdbx_description
1 polymer ?
#
loop_
_entity_poly.entity_id
_entity_poly.type
_entity_poly.pdbx_seq_one_letter_code
_entity_poly.pdbx_strand_id
1 'polypeptide(L)'
;MNEIIAYETLINLIQCLIGIFISIALIQSAIDKLNDRKGNLDWLSDHFSDTILNYFVPLLLLIITITELLSGLLLFIGVLFNILYSNIDLLVIGFLLSAINFIFLFFGQRVAKDYAGAAVIVNYFILNILGLISILFSFIK
;
A
#
# COMPACT_ATOMS: atom_id res chain seq x y z
N MET A 1 24.36 -13.36 22.14
CA MET A 1 24.91 -12.54 21.03
C MET A 1 24.49 -13.09 19.67
N ASN A 2 24.75 -14.36 19.35
CA ASN A 2 24.32 -14.95 18.07
C ASN A 2 22.80 -15.01 17.86
N GLU A 3 22.03 -15.28 18.92
CA GLU A 3 20.56 -15.30 18.82
C GLU A 3 19.97 -13.93 18.52
N ILE A 4 20.45 -12.87 19.20
CA ILE A 4 19.99 -11.48 18.99
C ILE A 4 20.22 -11.04 17.54
N ILE A 5 21.40 -11.32 16.99
CA ILE A 5 21.73 -11.01 15.58
C ILE A 5 20.82 -11.78 14.61
N ALA A 6 20.48 -13.03 14.93
CA ALA A 6 19.55 -13.82 14.12
C ALA A 6 18.13 -13.24 14.13
N TYR A 7 17.64 -12.77 15.28
CA TYR A 7 16.34 -12.10 15.40
C TYR A 7 16.30 -10.78 14.63
N GLU A 8 17.32 -9.93 14.74
CA GLU A 8 17.41 -8.67 13.99
C GLU A 8 17.42 -8.93 12.47
N THR A 9 18.18 -9.92 12.02
CA THR A 9 18.22 -10.32 10.61
C THR A 9 16.86 -10.83 10.12
N LEU A 10 16.17 -11.63 10.94
CA LEU A 10 14.86 -12.18 10.60
C LEU A 10 13.79 -11.08 10.47
N ILE A 11 13.75 -10.13 11.41
CA ILE A 11 12.81 -9.00 11.37
C ILE A 11 13.07 -8.14 10.13
N ASN A 12 14.34 -7.84 9.84
CA ASN A 12 14.73 -7.09 8.64
C ASN A 12 14.31 -7.80 7.35
N LEU A 13 14.40 -9.13 7.30
CA LEU A 13 13.93 -9.89 6.15
C LEU A 13 12.39 -9.84 6.03
N ILE A 14 11.66 -9.99 7.13
CA ILE A 14 10.19 -9.95 7.15
C ILE A 14 9.68 -8.60 6.62
N GLN A 15 10.17 -7.48 7.17
CA GLN A 15 9.73 -6.16 6.73
C GLN A 15 10.06 -5.90 5.25
N CYS A 16 11.20 -6.39 4.76
CA CYS A 16 11.57 -6.27 3.34
C CYS A 16 10.67 -7.12 2.42
N LEU A 17 10.35 -8.36 2.81
CA LEU A 17 9.47 -9.24 2.05
C LEU A 17 8.04 -8.69 1.96
N ILE A 18 7.53 -8.16 3.07
CA ILE A 18 6.22 -7.49 3.09
C ILE A 18 6.26 -6.22 2.22
N GLY A 19 7.32 -5.41 2.36
CA GLY A 19 7.50 -4.18 1.61
C GLY A 19 7.53 -4.40 0.10
N ILE A 20 8.30 -5.39 -0.39
CA ILE A 20 8.37 -5.70 -1.82
C ILE A 20 7.06 -6.25 -2.36
N PHE A 21 6.35 -7.09 -1.59
CA PHE A 21 5.06 -7.63 -2.00
C PHE A 21 4.03 -6.51 -2.22
N ILE A 22 3.89 -5.61 -1.26
CA ILE A 22 2.96 -4.47 -1.35
C ILE A 22 3.41 -3.51 -2.45
N SER A 23 4.72 -3.26 -2.57
CA SER A 23 5.28 -2.41 -3.62
C SER A 23 4.89 -2.88 -5.02
N ILE A 24 5.04 -4.17 -5.32
CA ILE A 24 4.66 -4.74 -6.62
C ILE A 24 3.18 -4.50 -6.90
N ALA A 25 2.30 -4.77 -5.94
CA ALA A 25 0.86 -4.60 -6.09
C ALA A 25 0.49 -3.12 -6.37
N LEU A 26 1.04 -2.19 -5.60
CA LEU A 26 0.71 -0.77 -5.72
C LEU A 26 1.30 -0.13 -6.99
N ILE A 27 2.56 -0.45 -7.32
CA ILE A 27 3.18 0.04 -8.57
C ILE A 27 2.43 -0.49 -9.78
N GLN A 28 2.12 -1.79 -9.82
CA GLN A 28 1.37 -2.37 -10.93
C GLN A 28 -0.02 -1.72 -11.05
N SER A 29 -0.73 -1.54 -9.93
CA SER A 29 -2.04 -0.90 -9.93
C SER A 29 -2.00 0.56 -10.40
N ALA A 30 -0.97 1.31 -10.02
CA ALA A 30 -0.79 2.68 -10.49
C ALA A 30 -0.47 2.74 -12.00
N ILE A 31 0.42 1.86 -12.48
CA ILE A 31 0.77 1.78 -13.90
C ILE A 31 -0.45 1.42 -14.75
N ASP A 32 -1.29 0.50 -14.29
CA ASP A 32 -2.55 0.15 -14.95
C ASP A 32 -3.45 1.38 -15.12
N LYS A 33 -3.68 2.15 -14.06
CA LYS A 33 -4.48 3.38 -14.06
C LYS A 33 -3.91 4.49 -14.95
N LEU A 34 -2.60 4.51 -15.18
CA LEU A 34 -1.94 5.44 -16.08
C LEU A 34 -2.08 5.00 -17.55
N ASN A 35 -1.92 3.71 -17.82
CA ASN A 35 -1.95 3.15 -19.17
C ASN A 35 -3.38 3.03 -19.72
N ASP A 36 -4.31 2.52 -18.91
CA ASP A 36 -5.74 2.43 -19.24
C ASP A 36 -6.57 3.36 -18.36
N ARG A 37 -6.24 4.65 -18.44
CA ARG A 37 -6.97 5.68 -17.68
C ARG A 37 -8.44 5.76 -18.06
N LYS A 38 -8.76 5.59 -19.35
CA LYS A 38 -10.14 5.69 -19.83
C LYS A 38 -10.99 4.53 -19.33
N GLY A 39 -10.51 3.29 -19.46
CA GLY A 39 -11.23 2.11 -18.94
C GLY A 39 -11.45 2.20 -17.43
N ASN A 40 -10.45 2.66 -16.68
CA ASN A 40 -10.58 2.90 -15.24
C ASN A 40 -11.62 3.98 -14.91
N LEU A 41 -11.68 5.08 -15.65
CA LEU A 41 -12.70 6.12 -15.46
C LEU A 41 -14.11 5.60 -15.76
N ASP A 42 -14.27 4.87 -16.86
CA ASP A 42 -15.56 4.31 -17.27
C ASP A 42 -16.06 3.32 -16.21
N TRP A 43 -15.21 2.38 -15.76
CA TRP A 43 -15.56 1.43 -14.70
C TRP A 43 -15.90 2.10 -13.37
N LEU A 44 -15.09 3.09 -12.92
CA LEU A 44 -15.34 3.80 -11.67
C LEU A 44 -16.61 4.64 -11.71
N SER A 45 -16.92 5.24 -12.86
CA SER A 45 -18.14 6.07 -13.01
C SER A 45 -19.39 5.22 -12.87
N ASP A 46 -19.40 4.02 -13.46
CA ASP A 46 -20.46 3.03 -13.27
C ASP A 46 -20.48 2.51 -11.83
N HIS A 47 -19.33 2.15 -11.26
CA HIS A 47 -19.23 1.62 -9.89
C HIS A 47 -19.75 2.61 -8.84
N PHE A 48 -19.54 3.91 -9.05
CA PHE A 48 -19.96 4.96 -8.11
C PHE A 48 -21.25 5.67 -8.51
N SER A 49 -21.98 5.22 -9.54
CA SER A 49 -23.10 5.95 -10.15
C SER A 49 -24.16 6.44 -9.16
N ASP A 50 -24.47 5.61 -8.15
CA ASP A 50 -25.51 5.86 -7.14
C ASP A 50 -24.95 6.52 -5.85
N THR A 51 -23.73 7.06 -5.92
CA THR A 51 -23.03 7.61 -4.76
C THR A 51 -22.64 9.07 -4.97
N ILE A 52 -22.39 9.77 -3.86
CA ILE A 52 -21.88 11.16 -3.87
C ILE A 52 -20.49 11.24 -4.53
N LEU A 53 -19.75 10.14 -4.57
CA LEU A 53 -18.39 10.09 -5.14
C LEU A 53 -18.37 10.14 -6.67
N ASN A 54 -19.50 9.88 -7.35
CA ASN A 54 -19.60 9.88 -8.82
C ASN A 54 -19.03 11.18 -9.43
N TYR A 55 -19.39 12.33 -8.85
CA TYR A 55 -18.94 13.64 -9.31
C TYR A 55 -17.43 13.89 -9.17
N PHE A 56 -16.75 13.08 -8.36
CA PHE A 56 -15.34 13.22 -8.03
C PHE A 56 -14.48 12.10 -8.61
N VAL A 57 -15.03 11.16 -9.39
CA VAL A 57 -14.32 9.99 -9.92
C VAL A 57 -12.97 10.35 -10.57
N PRO A 58 -12.84 11.37 -11.44
CA PRO A 58 -11.54 11.71 -12.04
C PRO A 58 -10.49 12.16 -11.02
N LEU A 59 -10.92 12.90 -9.99
CA LEU A 59 -10.07 13.36 -8.90
C LEU A 59 -9.67 12.20 -7.98
N LEU A 60 -10.63 11.34 -7.62
CA LEU A 60 -10.38 10.16 -6.81
C LEU A 60 -9.38 9.22 -7.48
N LEU A 61 -9.57 8.93 -8.77
CA LEU A 61 -8.65 8.12 -9.56
C LEU A 61 -7.23 8.73 -9.54
N LEU A 62 -7.11 10.05 -9.70
CA LEU A 62 -5.82 10.74 -9.65
C LEU A 62 -5.15 10.61 -8.27
N ILE A 63 -5.90 10.87 -7.19
CA ILE A 63 -5.39 10.79 -5.81
C ILE A 63 -4.88 9.37 -5.54
N ILE A 64 -5.70 8.35 -5.81
CA ILE A 64 -5.35 6.94 -5.62
C ILE A 64 -4.11 6.56 -6.42
N THR A 65 -4.06 6.92 -7.71
CA THR A 65 -2.91 6.60 -8.57
C THR A 65 -1.61 7.20 -8.03
N ILE A 66 -1.65 8.46 -7.59
CA ILE A 66 -0.48 9.14 -7.01
C ILE A 66 -0.06 8.47 -5.71
N THR A 67 -1.00 8.19 -4.80
CA THR A 67 -0.68 7.58 -3.51
C THR A 67 -0.18 6.15 -3.67
N GLU A 68 -0.74 5.35 -4.57
CA GLU A 68 -0.24 4.01 -4.93
C GLU A 68 1.17 4.06 -5.49
N LEU A 69 1.43 4.94 -6.46
CA LEU A 69 2.75 5.04 -7.09
C LEU A 69 3.81 5.51 -6.08
N LEU A 70 3.52 6.55 -5.31
CA LEU A 70 4.46 7.09 -4.32
C LEU A 70 4.75 6.07 -3.22
N SER A 71 3.72 5.44 -2.66
CA SER A 71 3.90 4.45 -1.60
C SER A 71 4.62 3.20 -2.09
N GLY A 72 4.26 2.72 -3.28
CA GLY A 72 4.93 1.59 -3.92
C GLY A 72 6.41 1.84 -4.19
N LEU A 73 6.77 3.03 -4.71
CA LEU A 73 8.16 3.43 -4.93
C LEU A 73 8.93 3.60 -3.62
N LEU A 74 8.33 4.24 -2.61
CA LEU A 74 8.95 4.39 -1.29
C LEU A 74 9.24 3.03 -0.64
N LEU A 75 8.31 2.08 -0.74
CA LEU A 75 8.54 0.71 -0.27
C LEU A 75 9.66 0.03 -1.05
N PHE A 76 9.65 0.12 -2.38
CA PHE A 76 10.70 -0.49 -3.22
C PHE A 76 12.10 0.04 -2.87
N ILE A 77 12.24 1.36 -2.87
CA ILE A 77 13.52 2.02 -2.55
C ILE A 77 13.88 1.77 -1.10
N GLY A 78 12.90 1.77 -0.18
CA GLY A 78 13.11 1.47 1.23
C GLY A 78 13.62 0.06 1.47
N VAL A 79 13.15 -0.95 0.72
CA VAL A 79 13.71 -2.32 0.78
C VAL A 79 15.20 -2.29 0.41
N LEU A 80 15.57 -1.61 -0.68
CA LEU A 80 16.97 -1.49 -1.10
C LEU A 80 17.82 -0.79 -0.04
N PHE A 81 17.31 0.31 0.53
CA PHE A 81 18.01 1.07 1.55
C PHE A 81 18.17 0.30 2.86
N ASN A 82 17.17 -0.48 3.26
CA ASN A 82 17.27 -1.30 4.45
C ASN A 82 18.32 -2.41 4.27
N ILE A 83 18.35 -3.06 3.11
CA ILE A 83 19.33 -4.14 2.83
C ILE A 83 20.75 -3.59 2.73
N LEU A 84 20.96 -2.47 2.04
CA LEU A 84 22.29 -1.93 1.76
C LEU A 84 22.86 -1.09 2.89
N TYR A 85 22.01 -0.39 3.63
CA TYR A 85 22.42 0.63 4.61
C TYR A 85 21.77 0.47 5.98
N SER A 86 20.97 -0.57 6.21
CA SER A 86 20.21 -0.75 7.46
C SER A 86 19.35 0.48 7.82
N ASN A 87 18.85 1.19 6.81
CA ASN A 87 17.98 2.35 6.98
C ASN A 87 16.51 1.97 6.65
N ILE A 88 15.63 2.17 7.63
CA ILE A 88 14.21 1.78 7.55
C ILE A 88 13.27 2.97 7.28
N ASP A 89 13.76 4.19 7.20
CA ASP A 89 12.94 5.41 7.19
C ASP A 89 11.96 5.41 6.01
N LEU A 90 12.47 5.05 4.82
CA LEU A 90 11.65 4.97 3.61
C LEU A 90 10.62 3.82 3.67
N LEU A 91 10.93 2.70 4.32
CA LEU A 91 9.96 1.63 4.55
C LEU A 91 8.83 2.11 5.46
N VAL A 92 9.15 2.82 6.55
CA VAL A 92 8.14 3.38 7.47
C VAL A 92 7.21 4.32 6.71
N ILE A 93 7.76 5.28 5.98
CA ILE A 93 6.96 6.25 5.22
C ILE A 93 6.14 5.54 4.14
N GLY A 94 6.72 4.57 3.43
CA GLY A 94 6.04 3.77 2.41
C GLY A 94 4.86 2.98 2.96
N PHE A 95 5.02 2.31 4.10
CA PHE A 95 3.93 1.57 4.75
C PHE A 95 2.84 2.48 5.30
N LEU A 96 3.20 3.65 5.87
CA LEU A 96 2.21 4.63 6.33
C LEU A 96 1.38 5.18 5.16
N LEU A 97 2.02 5.55 4.06
CA LEU A 97 1.33 6.04 2.88
C LEU A 97 0.47 4.95 2.22
N SER A 98 0.95 3.71 2.20
CA SER A 98 0.18 2.54 1.76
C SER A 98 -1.07 2.32 2.63
N ALA A 99 -0.96 2.46 3.95
CA ALA A 99 -2.10 2.35 4.88
C ALA A 99 -3.17 3.40 4.56
N ILE A 100 -2.78 4.65 4.33
CA ILE A 100 -3.68 5.74 3.94
C ILE A 100 -4.36 5.40 2.60
N ASN A 101 -3.60 4.92 1.61
CA ASN A 101 -4.15 4.51 0.33
C ASN A 101 -5.20 3.39 0.47
N PHE A 102 -4.91 2.35 1.25
CA PHE A 102 -5.86 1.27 1.51
C PHE A 102 -7.11 1.74 2.25
N ILE A 103 -6.99 2.71 3.16
CA ILE A 103 -8.15 3.32 3.84
C ILE A 103 -9.03 4.06 2.82
N PHE A 104 -8.45 4.81 1.88
CA PHE A 104 -9.21 5.47 0.81
C PHE A 104 -9.94 4.47 -0.08
N LEU A 105 -9.26 3.41 -0.50
CA LEU A 105 -9.85 2.33 -1.30
C LEU A 105 -11.00 1.66 -0.53
N PHE A 106 -10.77 1.25 0.72
CA PHE A 106 -11.78 0.62 1.56
C PHE A 106 -13.00 1.54 1.75
N PHE A 107 -12.78 2.82 2.01
CA PHE A 107 -13.86 3.80 2.14
C PHE A 107 -14.69 3.90 0.86
N GLY A 108 -14.05 4.00 -0.30
CA GLY A 108 -14.75 4.01 -1.59
C GLY A 108 -15.64 2.77 -1.76
N GLN A 109 -15.09 1.57 -1.55
CA GLN A 109 -15.84 0.32 -1.62
C GLN A 109 -17.06 0.31 -0.68
N ARG A 110 -16.91 0.84 0.54
CA ARG A 110 -18.03 0.94 1.50
C ARG A 110 -19.11 1.92 1.07
N VAL A 111 -18.75 3.05 0.48
CA VAL A 111 -19.71 4.03 -0.05
C VAL A 111 -20.48 3.45 -1.23
N ALA A 112 -19.82 2.70 -2.11
CA ALA A 112 -20.45 1.97 -3.21
C ALA A 112 -21.23 0.71 -2.78
N LYS A 113 -21.21 0.37 -1.48
CA LYS A 113 -21.76 -0.88 -0.92
C LYS A 113 -21.17 -2.15 -1.55
N ASP A 114 -19.96 -2.07 -2.11
CA ASP A 114 -19.21 -3.24 -2.56
C ASP A 114 -18.48 -3.88 -1.37
N TYR A 115 -19.20 -4.75 -0.67
CA TYR A 115 -18.65 -5.48 0.48
C TYR A 115 -17.57 -6.49 0.08
N ALA A 116 -17.64 -7.04 -1.14
CA ALA A 116 -16.66 -8.01 -1.62
C ALA A 116 -15.33 -7.31 -1.94
N GLY A 117 -15.38 -6.20 -2.67
CA GLY A 117 -14.23 -5.33 -2.92
C GLY A 117 -13.60 -4.83 -1.61
N ALA A 118 -14.42 -4.38 -0.66
CA ALA A 118 -13.94 -3.96 0.66
C ALA A 118 -13.21 -5.10 1.40
N ALA A 119 -13.69 -6.33 1.34
CA ALA A 119 -13.06 -7.49 1.98
C ALA A 119 -11.68 -7.82 1.37
N VAL A 120 -11.51 -7.65 0.06
CA VAL A 120 -10.20 -7.84 -0.60
C VAL A 120 -9.17 -6.84 -0.07
N ILE A 121 -9.56 -5.56 0.11
CA ILE A 121 -8.66 -4.51 0.62
C ILE A 121 -8.18 -4.79 2.04
N VAL A 122 -9.01 -5.42 2.88
CA VAL A 122 -8.64 -5.77 4.27
C VAL A 122 -7.39 -6.67 4.30
N ASN A 123 -7.22 -7.59 3.34
CA ASN A 123 -6.05 -8.47 3.30
C ASN A 123 -4.74 -7.69 3.10
N TYR A 124 -4.73 -6.74 2.15
CA TYR A 124 -3.58 -5.88 1.92
C TYR A 124 -3.31 -4.95 3.10
N PHE A 125 -4.38 -4.41 3.71
CA PHE A 125 -4.25 -3.58 4.90
C PHE A 125 -3.65 -4.33 6.08
N ILE A 126 -4.12 -5.56 6.37
CA ILE A 126 -3.55 -6.39 7.44
C ILE A 126 -2.07 -6.65 7.18
N LEU A 127 -1.71 -7.06 5.95
CA LEU A 127 -0.31 -7.30 5.58
C LEU A 127 0.55 -6.05 5.76
N ASN A 128 0.02 -4.87 5.41
CA ASN A 128 0.70 -3.59 5.62
C ASN A 128 0.92 -3.27 7.10
N ILE A 129 -0.08 -3.52 7.95
CA ILE A 129 0.03 -3.35 9.40
C ILE A 129 1.05 -4.32 9.99
N LEU A 130 1.12 -5.57 9.51
CA LEU A 130 2.17 -6.51 9.91
C LEU A 130 3.57 -6.00 9.55
N GLY A 131 3.73 -5.31 8.41
CA GLY A 131 4.95 -4.60 8.04
C GLY A 131 5.33 -3.53 9.08
N LEU A 132 4.40 -2.66 9.46
CA LEU A 132 4.63 -1.63 10.49
C LEU A 132 4.94 -2.24 11.87
N ILE A 133 4.25 -3.31 12.25
CA ILE A 133 4.49 -4.03 13.51
C ILE A 133 5.90 -4.65 13.50
N SER A 134 6.34 -5.24 12.38
CA SER A 134 7.69 -5.78 12.27
C SER A 134 8.76 -4.70 12.46
N ILE A 135 8.53 -3.50 11.93
CA ILE A 135 9.42 -2.35 12.15
C ILE A 135 9.40 -1.89 13.61
N LEU A 136 8.23 -1.88 14.27
CA LEU A 136 8.13 -1.54 15.69
C LEU A 136 9.01 -2.45 16.56
N PHE A 137 9.05 -3.76 16.25
CA PHE A 137 9.92 -4.71 16.95
C PHE A 137 11.42 -4.45 16.74
N SER A 138 11.82 -3.76 15.68
CA SER A 138 13.22 -3.33 15.48
C SER A 138 13.66 -2.28 16.51
N PHE A 139 12.72 -1.60 17.18
CA PHE A 139 13.01 -0.57 18.19
C PHE A 139 12.79 -1.04 19.63
N ILE A 140 11.95 -2.05 19.85
CA ILE A 140 11.70 -2.62 21.18
C ILE A 140 12.83 -3.61 21.47
N LYS A 141 13.92 -3.09 22.04
CA LYS A 141 15.04 -3.84 22.61
C LYS A 141 14.85 -4.05 24.11
#